data_AF-A0A2I1H712-F1
#
_entry.id   AF-A0A2I1H712-F1
#
_cell.length_a   1.000
_cell.length_b   1.000
_cell.length_c   1.000
_cell.angle_alpha   90.00
_cell.angle_beta   90.00
_cell.angle_gamma   90.00
#
_symmetry.space_group_name_H-M   'P 1'
#
loop_
_entity.id
_entity.type
_entity.pdbx_description
1 polymer ?
#
loop_
_entity_poly.entity_id
_entity_poly.type
_entity_poly.pdbx_seq_one_letter_code
_entity_poly.pdbx_strand_id
1 'polypeptide(L)'
;MLEVRIKALKDETSNLIEEIVGYVSNGNMNKCLRSLKFLENTLEKTYELVDSFSNRIDELKRNAKIFMQLLIEKLRGIDHWNKIETSLNYIYCNELIKAKESEYLNQLKNLLNKDEDKDIGLDFTDIKFILEVRDTSNVMFHKNKQTSRDAEMKLNVETLPDDLRVYKPPLKKAFKAINRWRS
;
A
#
# COMPACT_ATOMS: atom_id res chain seq x y z
N MET A 1 -3.82 0.77 -15.10
CA MET A 1 -4.95 -0.18 -15.19
C MET A 1 -6.09 0.22 -14.26
N LEU A 2 -5.83 0.61 -13.01
CA LEU A 2 -6.88 0.97 -12.04
C LEU A 2 -7.30 2.43 -12.05
N GLU A 3 -6.38 3.38 -12.21
CA GLU A 3 -6.77 4.76 -12.58
C GLU A 3 -7.58 4.78 -13.88
N VAL A 4 -7.19 3.92 -14.83
CA VAL A 4 -7.92 3.73 -16.10
C VAL A 4 -9.32 3.18 -15.85
N ARG A 5 -9.49 2.23 -14.89
CA ARG A 5 -10.79 1.66 -14.52
C ARG A 5 -11.67 2.67 -13.77
N ILE A 6 -11.09 3.44 -12.85
CA ILE A 6 -11.79 4.50 -12.11
C ILE A 6 -12.21 5.61 -13.07
N LYS A 7 -11.34 6.01 -13.98
CA LYS A 7 -11.65 6.98 -15.04
C LYS A 7 -12.74 6.47 -15.96
N ALA A 8 -12.66 5.22 -16.42
CA ALA A 8 -13.70 4.61 -17.24
C ALA A 8 -15.06 4.57 -16.53
N LEU A 9 -15.09 4.20 -15.24
CA LEU A 9 -16.32 4.21 -14.43
C LEU A 9 -16.86 5.63 -14.25
N LYS A 10 -15.99 6.62 -14.04
CA LYS A 10 -16.38 8.04 -13.95
C LYS A 10 -16.98 8.55 -15.25
N ASP A 11 -16.37 8.21 -16.39
CA ASP A 11 -16.84 8.59 -17.72
C ASP A 11 -18.18 7.90 -18.02
N GLU A 12 -18.31 6.60 -17.73
CA GLU A 12 -19.54 5.83 -17.87
C GLU A 12 -20.68 6.38 -17.00
N THR A 13 -20.38 6.73 -15.75
CA THR A 13 -21.35 7.36 -14.83
C THR A 13 -21.80 8.72 -15.35
N SER A 14 -20.88 9.53 -15.87
CA SER A 14 -21.20 10.87 -16.41
C SER A 14 -22.10 10.76 -17.64
N ASN A 15 -21.79 9.86 -18.57
CA ASN A 15 -22.60 9.62 -19.77
C ASN A 15 -24.01 9.16 -19.42
N LEU A 16 -24.16 8.26 -18.43
CA LEU A 16 -25.47 7.78 -17.98
C LEU A 16 -26.32 8.91 -17.39
N ILE A 17 -25.71 9.82 -16.64
CA ILE A 17 -26.40 10.99 -16.08
C ILE A 17 -26.91 11.89 -17.22
N GLU A 18 -26.10 12.15 -18.24
CA GLU A 18 -26.51 12.94 -19.41
C GLU A 18 -27.67 12.29 -20.17
N GLU A 19 -27.62 10.98 -20.38
CA GLU A 19 -28.72 10.22 -21.01
C GLU A 19 -30.03 10.31 -20.20
N ILE A 20 -29.95 10.16 -18.88
CA ILE A 20 -31.11 10.27 -17.98
C ILE A 20 -31.74 11.65 -18.10
N VAL A 21 -30.93 12.72 -18.09
CA VAL A 21 -31.42 14.11 -18.26
C VAL A 21 -32.13 14.27 -19.61
N GLY A 22 -31.58 13.71 -20.68
CA GLY A 22 -32.20 13.70 -22.01
C GLY A 22 -33.53 12.96 -22.04
N TYR A 23 -33.62 11.79 -21.39
CA TYR A 23 -34.86 11.00 -21.34
C TYR A 23 -35.94 11.66 -20.50
N VAL A 24 -35.59 12.31 -19.39
CA VAL A 24 -36.51 13.10 -18.57
C VAL A 24 -37.09 14.26 -19.39
N SER A 25 -36.22 15.01 -20.09
CA SER A 25 -36.62 16.16 -20.90
C SER A 25 -37.56 15.78 -22.05
N ASN A 26 -37.36 14.59 -22.63
CA ASN A 26 -38.17 14.07 -23.73
C ASN A 26 -39.40 13.27 -23.27
N GLY A 27 -39.69 13.21 -21.96
CA GLY A 27 -40.81 12.44 -21.41
C GLY A 27 -40.70 10.92 -21.58
N ASN A 28 -39.52 10.40 -21.92
CA ASN A 28 -39.31 8.97 -22.18
C ASN A 28 -39.00 8.21 -20.88
N MET A 29 -40.04 8.06 -20.04
CA MET A 29 -39.93 7.47 -18.70
C MET A 29 -39.37 6.04 -18.71
N ASN A 30 -39.72 5.25 -19.73
CA ASN A 30 -39.25 3.86 -19.82
C ASN A 30 -37.73 3.76 -20.05
N LYS A 31 -37.15 4.63 -20.89
CA LYS A 31 -35.70 4.68 -21.09
C LYS A 31 -35.01 5.26 -19.86
N CYS A 32 -35.58 6.31 -19.26
CA CYS A 32 -35.09 6.89 -18.01
C CYS A 32 -34.96 5.83 -16.89
N LEU A 33 -36.02 5.05 -16.64
CA LEU A 33 -36.02 3.98 -15.62
C LEU A 33 -34.97 2.89 -15.90
N ARG A 34 -34.76 2.51 -17.18
CA ARG A 34 -33.73 1.54 -17.56
C ARG A 34 -32.31 2.09 -17.31
N SER A 35 -32.05 3.33 -17.70
CA SER A 35 -30.75 3.98 -17.47
C SER A 35 -30.48 4.21 -15.98
N LEU A 36 -31.50 4.56 -15.17
CA LEU A 36 -31.37 4.65 -13.71
C LEU A 36 -31.00 3.30 -13.08
N LYS A 37 -31.65 2.20 -13.50
CA LYS A 37 -31.31 0.86 -13.01
C LYS A 37 -29.91 0.42 -13.44
N PHE A 38 -29.47 0.82 -14.63
CA PHE A 38 -28.10 0.55 -15.07
C PHE A 38 -27.09 1.35 -14.24
N LEU A 39 -27.37 2.63 -13.98
CA LEU A 39 -26.56 3.48 -13.12
C LEU A 39 -26.45 2.92 -11.69
N GLU A 40 -27.56 2.48 -11.09
CA GLU A 40 -27.58 1.83 -9.78
C GLU A 40 -26.63 0.62 -9.73
N ASN A 41 -26.74 -0.30 -10.69
CA ASN A 41 -25.85 -1.46 -10.77
C ASN A 41 -24.38 -1.09 -10.98
N THR A 42 -24.10 -0.05 -11.77
CA THR A 42 -22.72 0.43 -12.02
C THR A 42 -22.13 1.06 -10.76
N LEU A 43 -22.93 1.82 -10.01
CA LEU A 43 -22.52 2.38 -8.72
C LEU A 43 -22.27 1.27 -7.69
N GLU A 44 -23.16 0.28 -7.57
CA GLU A 44 -22.98 -0.85 -6.65
C GLU A 44 -21.66 -1.59 -6.90
N LYS A 45 -21.37 -1.96 -8.16
CA LYS A 45 -20.08 -2.58 -8.54
C LYS A 45 -18.89 -1.67 -8.24
N THR A 46 -19.06 -0.36 -8.37
CA THR A 46 -18.00 0.61 -8.05
C THR A 46 -17.73 0.62 -6.55
N TYR A 47 -18.77 0.61 -5.72
CA TYR A 47 -18.64 0.51 -4.27
C TYR A 47 -17.95 -0.80 -3.84
N GLU A 48 -18.37 -1.95 -4.39
CA GLU A 48 -17.73 -3.24 -4.10
C GLU A 48 -16.22 -3.24 -4.44
N LEU A 49 -15.86 -2.64 -5.58
CA LEU A 49 -14.46 -2.49 -5.97
C LEU A 49 -13.71 -1.59 -4.99
N VAL A 50 -14.26 -0.43 -4.63
CA VAL A 50 -13.66 0.51 -3.68
C VAL A 50 -13.46 -0.14 -2.31
N ASP A 51 -14.45 -0.89 -1.81
CA ASP A 51 -14.35 -1.62 -0.53
C ASP A 51 -13.26 -2.70 -0.58
N SER A 52 -13.17 -3.45 -1.68
CA SER A 52 -12.08 -4.41 -1.90
C SER A 52 -10.71 -3.73 -1.85
N PHE A 53 -10.57 -2.56 -2.48
CA PHE A 53 -9.32 -1.79 -2.43
C PHE A 53 -9.00 -1.26 -1.04
N SER A 54 -9.99 -0.72 -0.34
CA SER A 54 -9.83 -0.22 1.02
C SER A 54 -9.28 -1.30 1.94
N ASN A 55 -9.89 -2.49 1.90
CA ASN A 55 -9.43 -3.65 2.66
C ASN A 55 -7.98 -4.05 2.32
N ARG A 56 -7.60 -4.01 1.03
CA ARG A 56 -6.24 -4.33 0.59
C ARG A 56 -5.22 -3.30 1.08
N ILE A 57 -5.55 -2.01 1.02
CA ILE A 57 -4.70 -0.94 1.53
C ILE A 57 -4.47 -1.14 3.03
N ASP A 58 -5.51 -1.47 3.78
CA ASP A 58 -5.39 -1.76 5.21
C ASP A 58 -4.46 -2.96 5.45
N GLU A 59 -4.62 -4.07 4.70
CA GLU A 59 -3.69 -5.21 4.80
C GLU A 59 -2.23 -4.79 4.57
N LEU A 60 -1.92 -4.00 3.54
CA LEU A 60 -0.54 -3.53 3.29
C LEU A 60 -0.01 -2.68 4.45
N LYS A 61 -0.82 -1.77 4.98
CA LYS A 61 -0.46 -0.92 6.13
C LYS A 61 -0.15 -1.72 7.38
N ARG A 62 -0.95 -2.76 7.66
CA ARG A 62 -0.68 -3.67 8.78
C ARG A 62 0.69 -4.30 8.67
N ASN A 63 1.00 -4.80 7.49
CA ASN A 63 2.20 -5.57 7.26
C ASN A 63 3.44 -4.66 7.33
N ALA A 64 3.34 -3.44 6.82
CA ALA A 64 4.35 -2.40 7.03
C ALA A 64 4.58 -2.13 8.54
N LYS A 65 3.51 -1.94 9.33
CA LYS A 65 3.62 -1.75 10.79
C LYS A 65 4.28 -2.95 11.50
N ILE A 66 3.88 -4.16 11.16
CA ILE A 66 4.47 -5.39 11.73
C ILE A 66 5.96 -5.49 11.40
N PHE A 67 6.33 -5.23 10.15
CA PHE A 67 7.73 -5.21 9.73
C PHE A 67 8.51 -4.17 10.53
N MET A 68 7.99 -2.94 10.62
CA MET A 68 8.65 -1.85 11.35
C MET A 68 8.85 -2.17 12.82
N GLN A 69 7.85 -2.76 13.49
CA GLN A 69 7.96 -3.19 14.87
C GLN A 69 9.11 -4.19 15.07
N LEU A 70 9.19 -5.22 14.21
CA LEU A 70 10.26 -6.21 14.28
C LEU A 70 11.63 -5.61 13.95
N LEU A 71 11.69 -4.70 12.98
CA LEU A 71 12.91 -3.99 12.61
C LEU A 71 13.43 -3.17 13.80
N ILE A 72 12.55 -2.44 14.48
CA ILE A 72 12.86 -1.65 15.68
C ILE A 72 13.39 -2.57 16.80
N GLU A 73 12.76 -3.72 17.03
CA GLU A 73 13.22 -4.71 18.01
C GLU A 73 14.62 -5.24 17.68
N LYS A 74 14.88 -5.60 16.41
CA LYS A 74 16.21 -6.05 15.96
C LYS A 74 17.28 -4.96 16.05
N LEU A 75 16.88 -3.69 15.96
CA LEU A 75 17.74 -2.52 16.11
C LEU A 75 17.89 -2.05 17.55
N ARG A 76 17.46 -2.85 18.54
CA ARG A 76 17.58 -2.57 19.98
C ARG A 76 16.67 -1.43 20.48
N GLY A 77 15.53 -1.26 19.84
CA GLY A 77 14.44 -0.42 20.34
C GLY A 77 14.29 0.93 19.63
N ILE A 78 13.25 1.65 20.04
CA ILE A 78 12.74 2.85 19.34
C ILE A 78 13.76 4.00 19.33
N ASP A 79 14.53 4.18 20.39
CA ASP A 79 15.53 5.25 20.46
C ASP A 79 16.64 5.10 19.42
N HIS A 80 16.98 3.86 19.09
CA HIS A 80 17.97 3.56 18.07
C HIS A 80 17.39 3.72 16.66
N TRP A 81 16.13 3.28 16.48
CA TRP A 81 15.38 3.53 15.26
C TRP A 81 15.25 5.03 14.96
N ASN A 82 14.91 5.87 15.94
CA ASN A 82 14.76 7.32 15.74
C ASN A 82 16.03 7.97 15.17
N LYS A 83 17.21 7.49 15.57
CA LYS A 83 18.50 7.95 15.05
C LYS A 83 18.73 7.49 13.61
N ILE A 84 18.33 6.26 13.30
CA ILE A 84 18.37 5.71 11.93
C ILE A 84 17.39 6.47 11.03
N GLU A 85 16.17 6.69 11.46
CA GLU A 85 15.13 7.43 10.72
C GLU A 85 15.56 8.87 10.44
N THR A 86 16.15 9.55 11.43
CA THR A 86 16.75 10.87 11.24
C THR A 86 17.87 10.82 10.19
N SER A 87 18.73 9.80 10.25
CA SER A 87 19.83 9.62 9.29
C SER A 87 19.34 9.31 7.87
N LEU A 88 18.24 8.54 7.75
CA LEU A 88 17.57 8.27 6.48
C LEU A 88 16.95 9.53 5.89
N ASN A 89 16.34 10.39 6.72
CA ASN A 89 15.79 11.66 6.26
C ASN A 89 16.87 12.56 5.64
N TYR A 90 18.08 12.59 6.21
CA TYR A 90 19.20 13.31 5.58
C TYR A 90 19.53 12.76 4.18
N ILE A 91 19.55 11.43 4.00
CA ILE A 91 19.71 10.84 2.65
C ILE A 91 18.59 11.29 1.72
N TYR A 92 17.33 11.20 2.16
CA TYR A 92 16.19 11.49 1.31
C TYR A 92 16.08 12.96 0.90
N CYS A 93 16.59 13.87 1.74
CA CYS A 93 16.67 15.30 1.47
C CYS A 93 17.96 15.71 0.74
N ASN A 94 18.82 14.76 0.35
CA ASN A 94 20.15 15.02 -0.23
C ASN A 94 21.04 15.91 0.67
N GLU A 95 20.95 15.75 1.98
CA GLU A 95 21.73 16.50 2.96
C GLU A 95 23.04 15.78 3.32
N LEU A 96 23.99 16.55 3.86
CA LEU A 96 25.29 16.03 4.33
C LEU A 96 25.11 15.18 5.58
N ILE A 97 25.55 13.93 5.49
CA ILE A 97 25.53 12.95 6.57
C ILE A 97 26.86 13.01 7.32
N LYS A 98 26.84 13.10 8.65
CA LYS A 98 28.08 13.06 9.46
C LYS A 98 28.44 11.62 9.79
N ALA A 99 29.64 11.42 10.34
CA ALA A 99 30.16 10.09 10.63
C ALA A 99 29.23 9.25 11.53
N LYS A 100 28.59 9.90 12.52
CA LYS A 100 27.69 9.23 13.47
C LYS A 100 26.40 8.74 12.80
N GLU A 101 25.82 9.53 11.90
CA GLU A 101 24.65 9.14 11.10
C GLU A 101 25.01 7.99 10.15
N SER A 102 26.22 8.01 9.56
CA SER A 102 26.72 6.90 8.74
C SER A 102 26.86 5.59 9.52
N GLU A 103 27.22 5.63 10.80
CA GLU A 103 27.29 4.43 11.65
C GLU A 103 25.89 3.80 11.83
N TYR A 104 24.87 4.62 12.10
CA TYR A 104 23.49 4.15 12.23
C TYR A 104 22.98 3.51 10.94
N LEU A 105 23.27 4.14 9.80
CA LEU A 105 22.90 3.62 8.48
C LEU A 105 23.63 2.31 8.14
N ASN A 106 24.92 2.20 8.50
CA ASN A 106 25.67 0.96 8.31
C ASN A 106 25.12 -0.18 9.17
N GLN A 107 24.64 0.12 10.39
CA GLN A 107 23.97 -0.90 11.22
C GLN A 107 22.66 -1.36 10.61
N LEU A 108 21.84 -0.44 10.08
CA LEU A 108 20.64 -0.80 9.33
C LEU A 108 21.01 -1.64 8.11
N LYS A 109 21.94 -1.18 7.27
CA LYS A 109 22.40 -1.90 6.07
C LYS A 109 22.91 -3.29 6.42
N ASN A 110 23.70 -3.42 7.47
CA ASN A 110 24.18 -4.72 7.93
C ASN A 110 23.04 -5.60 8.42
N LEU A 111 22.00 -5.08 9.07
CA LEU A 111 20.84 -5.89 9.46
C LEU A 111 20.02 -6.34 8.24
N LEU A 112 19.86 -5.47 7.24
CA LEU A 112 19.18 -5.80 5.99
C LEU A 112 19.98 -6.80 5.13
N ASN A 113 21.31 -6.76 5.23
CA ASN A 113 22.23 -7.58 4.44
C ASN A 113 22.80 -8.80 5.19
N LYS A 114 22.62 -8.92 6.51
CA LYS A 114 23.15 -10.05 7.29
C LYS A 114 22.28 -11.27 7.10
N ASP A 115 22.70 -12.13 6.18
CA ASP A 115 22.89 -13.55 6.48
C ASP A 115 23.87 -14.18 5.48
N GLU A 116 24.72 -15.09 5.98
CA GLU A 116 25.88 -15.66 5.29
C GLU A 116 25.57 -16.45 4.00
N ASP A 117 24.29 -16.65 3.65
CA ASP A 117 23.93 -17.42 2.44
C ASP A 117 22.82 -16.84 1.55
N LYS A 118 21.97 -15.90 2.01
CA LYS A 118 20.88 -15.35 1.15
C LYS A 118 20.43 -13.94 1.56
N ASP A 119 20.90 -12.96 0.81
CA ASP A 119 20.45 -11.56 0.82
C ASP A 119 18.91 -11.44 0.97
N ILE A 120 18.47 -10.67 1.98
CA ILE A 120 17.05 -10.28 2.12
C ILE A 120 16.69 -9.33 0.96
N GLY A 121 17.66 -8.59 0.44
CA GLY A 121 17.56 -7.72 -0.72
C GLY A 121 16.86 -6.40 -0.42
N LEU A 122 16.72 -6.04 0.86
CA LEU A 122 16.15 -4.76 1.30
C LEU A 122 17.21 -3.66 1.24
N ASP A 123 16.91 -2.59 0.53
CA ASP A 123 17.72 -1.38 0.51
C ASP A 123 17.01 -0.20 1.22
N PHE A 124 17.69 0.94 1.32
CA PHE A 124 17.11 2.13 1.96
C PHE A 124 15.89 2.68 1.20
N THR A 125 15.82 2.45 -0.12
CA THR A 125 14.65 2.84 -0.92
C THR A 125 13.44 1.99 -0.54
N ASP A 126 13.62 0.68 -0.36
CA ASP A 126 12.57 -0.21 0.14
C ASP A 126 12.09 0.24 1.54
N ILE A 127 13.01 0.61 2.43
CA ILE A 127 12.67 1.14 3.76
C ILE A 127 11.87 2.44 3.65
N LYS A 128 12.28 3.38 2.78
CA LYS A 128 11.53 4.61 2.51
C LYS A 128 10.08 4.32 2.15
N PHE A 129 9.87 3.42 1.18
CA PHE A 129 8.53 3.04 0.73
C PHE A 129 7.69 2.42 1.84
N ILE A 130 8.30 1.59 2.71
CA ILE A 130 7.58 0.98 3.84
C ILE A 130 7.16 2.05 4.87
N LEU A 131 8.00 3.06 5.10
CA LEU A 131 7.67 4.20 5.97
C LEU A 131 6.53 5.04 5.38
N GLU A 132 6.55 5.32 4.07
CA GLU A 132 5.46 6.03 3.38
C GLU A 132 4.12 5.29 3.52
N VAL A 133 4.13 3.96 3.37
CA VAL A 133 2.94 3.10 3.58
C VAL A 133 2.48 3.12 5.04
N ARG A 134 3.42 3.15 6.00
CA ARG A 134 3.12 3.25 7.45
C ARG A 134 2.46 4.57 7.81
N ASP A 135 2.98 5.68 7.29
CA ASP A 135 2.67 7.05 7.74
C ASP A 135 1.47 7.70 7.04
N THR A 136 0.95 7.08 5.98
CA THR A 136 -0.27 7.54 5.31
C THR A 136 -1.52 7.29 6.19
N SER A 137 -2.02 8.34 6.87
CA SER A 137 -3.18 8.37 7.81
C SER A 137 -4.57 8.30 7.11
N ASN A 138 -5.71 7.84 7.66
CA ASN A 138 -6.11 7.48 9.04
C ASN A 138 -7.46 6.69 9.14
N VAL A 139 -7.72 6.16 10.35
CA VAL A 139 -8.99 5.65 10.96
C VAL A 139 -9.50 4.25 10.57
N MET A 140 -9.04 3.26 11.34
CA MET A 140 -9.62 1.94 11.68
C MET A 140 -8.60 0.83 11.44
N PHE A 141 -7.85 0.50 12.49
CA PHE A 141 -7.05 -0.70 12.49
C PHE A 141 -7.53 -1.63 13.59
N HIS A 142 -8.33 -2.64 13.22
CA HIS A 142 -8.31 -4.02 13.71
C HIS A 142 -9.41 -4.83 12.99
N LYS A 143 -9.03 -5.80 12.15
CA LYS A 143 -9.73 -7.09 11.96
C LYS A 143 -8.92 -7.98 11.01
N ASN A 144 -9.26 -9.27 11.01
CA ASN A 144 -8.62 -10.39 10.32
C ASN A 144 -7.30 -10.85 10.95
N LYS A 145 -7.33 -11.98 11.66
CA LYS A 145 -6.17 -12.68 12.23
C LYS A 145 -5.28 -13.30 11.14
N GLN A 146 -4.99 -12.55 10.07
CA GLN A 146 -4.22 -12.98 8.91
C GLN A 146 -2.75 -13.16 9.27
N THR A 147 -2.14 -14.25 8.80
CA THR A 147 -0.72 -14.54 9.00
C THR A 147 0.14 -13.86 7.92
N SER A 148 1.44 -13.70 8.16
CA SER A 148 2.38 -13.15 7.17
C SER A 148 2.41 -13.96 5.87
N ARG A 149 2.20 -15.27 5.96
CA ARG A 149 2.13 -16.19 4.80
C ARG A 149 0.88 -15.96 3.95
N ASP A 150 -0.27 -15.71 4.59
CA ASP A 150 -1.52 -15.38 3.90
C ASP A 150 -1.41 -14.05 3.16
N ALA A 151 -0.75 -13.06 3.79
CA ALA A 151 -0.52 -11.76 3.18
C ALA A 151 0.45 -11.84 1.98
N GLU A 152 1.52 -12.63 2.09
CA GLU A 152 2.45 -12.89 0.99
C GLU A 152 1.76 -13.58 -0.20
N MET A 153 0.93 -14.59 0.05
CA MET A 153 0.14 -15.27 -0.99
C MET A 153 -0.82 -14.33 -1.71
N LYS A 154 -1.60 -13.51 -0.98
CA LYS A 154 -2.50 -12.52 -1.60
C LYS A 154 -1.75 -11.47 -2.43
N LEU A 155 -0.59 -11.02 -1.96
CA LEU A 155 0.25 -10.07 -2.69
C LEU A 155 0.76 -10.67 -4.02
N ASN A 156 1.00 -11.99 -4.07
CA ASN A 156 1.48 -12.68 -5.26
C ASN A 156 0.38 -12.93 -6.31
N VAL A 157 -0.86 -13.17 -5.88
CA VAL A 157 -1.95 -13.62 -6.75
C VAL A 157 -2.70 -12.46 -7.41
N GLU A 158 -2.85 -11.31 -6.75
CA GLU A 158 -3.75 -10.26 -7.25
C GLU A 158 -3.04 -9.12 -8.01
N THR A 159 -3.69 -8.65 -9.08
CA THR A 159 -3.32 -7.41 -9.77
C THR A 159 -3.49 -6.22 -8.83
N LEU A 160 -2.39 -5.52 -8.56
CA LEU A 160 -2.38 -4.23 -7.86
C LEU A 160 -2.57 -3.10 -8.88
N PRO A 161 -3.22 -1.97 -8.50
CA PRO A 161 -3.16 -0.73 -9.28
C PRO A 161 -1.74 -0.39 -9.67
N ASP A 162 -1.57 0.26 -10.82
CA ASP A 162 -0.23 0.61 -11.33
C ASP A 162 0.52 1.50 -10.32
N ASP A 163 -0.18 2.41 -9.65
CA ASP A 163 0.38 3.32 -8.65
C ASP A 163 0.74 2.61 -7.34
N LEU A 164 0.17 1.42 -7.10
CA LEU A 164 0.53 0.57 -5.96
C LEU A 164 1.58 -0.49 -6.32
N ARG A 165 1.93 -0.65 -7.61
CA ARG A 165 2.94 -1.63 -8.04
C ARG A 165 4.33 -1.29 -7.49
N VAL A 166 4.62 -0.02 -7.28
CA VAL A 166 5.91 0.45 -6.74
C VAL A 166 6.16 -0.10 -5.33
N TYR A 167 5.12 -0.24 -4.51
CA TYR A 167 5.23 -0.76 -3.14
C TYR A 167 5.29 -2.29 -3.08
N LYS A 168 4.95 -2.99 -4.17
CA LYS A 168 4.87 -4.46 -4.21
C LYS A 168 6.24 -5.12 -3.95
N PRO A 169 7.35 -4.76 -4.63
CA PRO A 169 8.65 -5.36 -4.36
C PRO A 169 9.17 -5.11 -2.93
N PRO A 170 9.14 -3.88 -2.37
CA PRO A 170 9.53 -3.62 -0.99
C PRO A 170 8.74 -4.47 0.02
N LEU A 171 7.43 -4.60 -0.16
CA LEU A 171 6.58 -5.36 0.75
C LEU A 171 6.86 -6.87 0.69
N LYS A 172 7.14 -7.43 -0.50
CA LYS A 172 7.58 -8.85 -0.61
C LYS A 172 8.86 -9.11 0.17
N LYS A 173 9.84 -8.22 0.03
CA LYS A 173 11.11 -8.33 0.74
C LYS A 173 10.90 -8.19 2.26
N ALA A 174 10.00 -7.29 2.68
CA ALA A 174 9.59 -7.15 4.08
C ALA A 174 8.94 -8.43 4.64
N PHE A 175 8.06 -9.10 3.89
CA PHE A 175 7.49 -10.39 4.31
C PHE A 175 8.54 -11.48 4.46
N LYS A 176 9.48 -11.57 3.51
CA LYS A 176 10.61 -12.49 3.59
C LYS A 176 11.43 -12.25 4.86
N ALA A 177 11.67 -10.98 5.21
CA ALA A 177 12.34 -10.61 6.46
C ALA A 177 11.53 -11.01 7.70
N ILE A 178 10.21 -10.71 7.75
CA ILE A 178 9.32 -11.07 8.85
C ILE A 178 9.35 -12.58 9.09
N ASN A 179 9.15 -13.37 8.04
CA ASN A 179 9.12 -14.83 8.15
C ASN A 179 10.45 -15.38 8.68
N ARG A 180 11.58 -14.80 8.26
CA ARG A 180 12.91 -15.20 8.73
C ARG A 180 13.17 -14.80 10.18
N TRP A 181 12.87 -13.56 10.57
CA TRP A 181 13.16 -13.07 11.92
C TRP A 181 12.29 -13.69 13.02
N ARG A 182 11.15 -14.28 12.63
CA ARG A 182 10.24 -15.00 13.51
C ARG A 182 10.47 -16.51 13.54
N SER A 183 11.27 -17.06 12.62
CA SER A 183 11.71 -18.46 12.63
C SER A 183 12.87 -18.63 13.61
#